data_AF-A0A935KV89-F1
#
_entry.id   AF-A0A935KV89-F1
#
_cell.length_a   1.000
_cell.length_b   1.000
_cell.length_c   1.000
_cell.angle_alpha   90.00
_cell.angle_beta   90.00
_cell.angle_gamma   90.00
#
_symmetry.space_group_name_H-M   'P 1'
#
loop_
_entity.id
_entity.type
_entity.pdbx_description
1 polymer ?
#
loop_
_entity_poly.entity_id
_entity_poly.type
_entity_poly.pdbx_seq_one_letter_code
_entity_poly.pdbx_strand_id
1 'polypeptide(L)'
;MTIFLRLMKEQDKEGALLSSIGSSRSGFSDERVFETDPDDFKIIPGAPFAYWVNDSIRSAFLRFPKFESHGRTAKQGLASADDGRFLRVWWEVMSASPGWHSFRKKAALNRSIMLMFT
;
A
#
# COMPACT_ATOMS: atom_id res chain seq x y z
N MET A 1 22.79 14.30 1.61
CA MET A 1 22.69 12.97 0.98
C MET A 1 23.04 11.86 1.98
N THR A 2 22.09 10.97 2.26
CA THR A 2 22.24 9.82 3.16
C THR A 2 21.92 8.53 2.40
N ILE A 3 22.67 7.47 2.67
CA ILE A 3 22.52 6.17 2.00
C ILE A 3 21.80 5.20 2.93
N PHE A 4 20.76 4.55 2.41
CA PHE A 4 20.00 3.50 3.08
C PHE A 4 20.20 2.17 2.36
N LEU A 5 20.50 1.13 3.14
CA LEU A 5 20.71 -0.22 2.64
C LEU A 5 19.56 -1.12 3.09
N ARG A 6 18.84 -1.71 2.15
CA ARG A 6 17.65 -2.53 2.41
C ARG A 6 17.95 -4.00 2.23
N LEU A 7 18.23 -4.69 3.33
CA LEU A 7 18.60 -6.12 3.36
C LEU A 7 17.52 -7.03 3.99
N MET A 8 16.28 -6.55 4.06
CA MET A 8 15.19 -7.25 4.76
C MET A 8 14.79 -8.59 4.13
N LYS A 9 15.12 -8.79 2.85
CA LYS A 9 14.80 -10.01 2.10
C LYS A 9 15.93 -11.03 2.08
N GLU A 10 17.11 -10.67 2.58
CA GLU A 10 18.32 -11.48 2.45
C GLU A 10 18.43 -12.47 3.61
N GLN A 11 18.75 -13.72 3.29
CA GLN A 11 19.08 -14.73 4.30
C GLN A 11 20.48 -14.48 4.87
N ASP A 12 21.48 -14.33 3.99
CA ASP A 12 22.84 -13.92 4.35
C ASP A 12 22.97 -12.39 4.33
N LYS A 13 22.72 -11.76 5.48
CA LYS A 13 22.79 -10.29 5.61
C LYS A 13 24.21 -9.77 5.56
N GLU A 14 25.20 -10.54 6.01
CA GLU A 14 26.59 -10.09 6.06
C GLU A 14 27.17 -9.99 4.65
N GLY A 15 27.06 -11.06 3.86
CA GLY A 15 27.49 -11.05 2.46
C GLY A 15 26.72 -10.03 1.62
N ALA A 16 25.41 -9.90 1.86
CA ALA A 16 24.60 -8.90 1.17
C ALA A 16 24.99 -7.46 1.53
N LEU A 17 25.35 -7.19 2.79
CA LEU A 17 25.82 -5.88 3.23
C LEU A 17 27.15 -5.51 2.58
N LEU A 18 28.12 -6.42 2.62
CA LEU A 18 29.45 -6.20 2.02
C LEU A 18 29.36 -5.95 0.52
N SER A 19 28.57 -6.76 -0.20
CA SER A 19 28.36 -6.56 -1.64
C SER A 19 27.67 -5.23 -1.94
N SER A 20 26.65 -4.84 -1.18
CA SER A 20 25.94 -3.56 -1.39
C SER A 20 26.86 -2.35 -1.15
N ILE A 21 27.71 -2.41 -0.10
CA ILE A 21 28.72 -1.38 0.16
C ILE A 21 29.74 -1.33 -0.97
N GLY A 22 30.21 -2.49 -1.43
CA GLY A 22 31.12 -2.61 -2.57
C GLY A 22 30.56 -1.96 -3.83
N SER A 23 29.33 -2.32 -4.21
CA SER A 23 28.63 -1.75 -5.38
C SER A 23 28.50 -0.24 -5.28
N SER A 24 28.03 0.26 -4.12
CA SER A 24 27.85 1.70 -3.87
C SER A 24 29.16 2.49 -4.00
N ARG A 25 30.26 1.98 -3.43
CA ARG A 25 31.59 2.63 -3.54
C ARG A 25 32.17 2.61 -4.95
N SER A 26 31.80 1.60 -5.73
CA SER A 26 32.28 1.38 -7.09
C SER A 26 31.46 2.15 -8.13
N GLY A 27 30.36 2.81 -7.74
CA GLY A 27 29.45 3.49 -8.64
C GLY A 27 28.50 2.56 -9.40
N PHE A 28 28.41 1.28 -9.02
CA PHE A 28 27.44 0.36 -9.59
C PHE A 28 26.08 0.52 -8.89
N SER A 29 25.02 0.61 -9.69
CA SER A 29 23.64 0.65 -9.18
C SER A 29 23.24 -0.70 -8.58
N ASP A 30 22.73 -0.68 -7.36
CA ASP A 30 22.21 -1.87 -6.66
C ASP A 30 20.80 -1.53 -6.15
N GLU A 31 19.83 -2.40 -6.41
CA GLU A 31 18.42 -2.19 -6.02
C GLU A 31 18.21 -2.12 -4.49
N ARG A 32 19.20 -2.58 -3.72
CA ARG A 32 19.18 -2.55 -2.25
C ARG A 32 19.69 -1.21 -1.70
N VAL A 33 20.29 -0.38 -2.54
CA VAL A 33 20.89 0.90 -2.16
C VAL A 33 19.94 2.03 -2.54
N PHE A 34 19.59 2.85 -1.55
CA PHE A 34 18.73 4.02 -1.73
C PHE A 34 19.46 5.27 -1.27
N GLU A 35 19.55 6.25 -2.15
CA GLU A 35 20.08 7.57 -1.82
C GLU A 35 18.92 8.52 -1.60
N THR A 36 18.93 9.24 -0.49
CA THR A 36 17.86 10.18 -0.14
C THR A 36 18.42 11.31 0.70
N ASP A 37 17.93 12.53 0.47
CA ASP A 37 18.20 13.64 1.38
C ASP A 37 17.28 13.53 2.62
N PRO A 38 17.81 13.59 3.85
CA PRO A 38 16.99 13.65 5.06
C PRO A 38 15.92 14.76 5.06
N ASP A 39 16.17 15.87 4.37
CA ASP A 39 15.18 16.95 4.26
C ASP A 39 13.96 16.55 3.42
N ASP A 40 14.10 15.61 2.49
CA ASP A 40 13.00 15.14 1.67
C ASP A 40 11.92 14.41 2.48
N PHE A 41 12.25 13.87 3.66
CA PHE A 41 11.25 13.25 4.54
C PHE A 41 10.20 14.26 4.99
N LYS A 42 10.56 15.55 5.08
CA LYS A 42 9.65 16.64 5.49
C LYS A 42 8.59 16.94 4.43
N ILE A 43 8.78 16.51 3.18
CA ILE A 43 7.80 16.68 2.10
C ILE A 43 6.51 15.92 2.39
N ILE A 44 6.62 14.74 3.00
CA ILE A 44 5.47 13.91 3.33
C ILE A 44 4.94 14.34 4.71
N PRO A 45 3.64 14.68 4.84
CA PRO A 45 3.06 15.07 6.12
C PRO A 45 3.31 14.00 7.21
N GLY A 46 3.78 14.44 8.38
CA GLY A 46 4.18 13.56 9.48
C GLY A 46 5.63 13.06 9.43
N ALA A 47 6.37 13.42 8.37
CA ALA A 47 7.78 13.09 8.18
C ALA A 47 8.13 11.60 8.39
N PRO A 48 7.42 10.64 7.74
CA PRO A 48 7.76 9.23 7.85
C PRO A 48 9.12 8.94 7.21
N PHE A 49 9.79 7.91 7.72
CA PHE A 49 11.10 7.46 7.24
C PHE A 49 11.01 6.67 5.92
N ALA A 50 10.59 7.36 4.85
CA ALA A 50 10.16 6.78 3.59
C ALA A 50 11.26 6.78 2.51
N TYR A 51 12.45 6.24 2.83
CA TYR A 51 13.64 6.32 1.97
C TYR A 51 13.48 5.61 0.61
N TRP A 52 12.58 4.64 0.50
CA TRP A 52 12.35 3.85 -0.73
C TRP A 52 11.33 4.48 -1.68
N VAL A 53 10.71 5.60 -1.29
CA VAL A 53 9.65 6.24 -2.07
C VAL A 53 10.26 7.10 -3.16
N ASN A 54 9.86 6.86 -4.41
CA ASN A 54 10.30 7.61 -5.59
C ASN A 54 9.93 9.10 -5.51
N ASP A 55 10.73 9.94 -6.16
CA ASP A 55 10.53 11.39 -6.23
C ASP A 55 9.21 11.80 -6.87
N SER A 56 8.71 11.01 -7.83
CA SER A 56 7.39 11.22 -8.43
C SER A 56 6.26 11.17 -7.40
N ILE A 57 6.38 10.30 -6.39
CA ILE A 57 5.40 10.20 -5.30
C ILE A 57 5.60 11.35 -4.32
N ARG A 58 6.85 11.67 -3.93
CA ARG A 58 7.14 12.82 -3.04
C ARG A 58 6.62 14.13 -3.62
N SER A 59 6.91 14.37 -4.89
CA SER A 59 6.43 15.56 -5.62
C SER A 59 4.91 15.60 -5.78
N ALA A 60 4.20 14.48 -5.67
CA ALA A 60 2.74 14.50 -5.67
C ALA A 60 2.18 15.20 -4.42
N PHE A 61 2.84 15.06 -3.25
CA PHE A 61 2.45 15.75 -2.02
C PHE A 61 2.69 17.27 -2.08
N LEU A 62 3.62 17.72 -2.92
CA LEU A 62 3.86 19.15 -3.18
C LEU A 62 2.91 19.71 -4.24
N ARG A 63 2.68 18.95 -5.32
CA ARG A 63 1.91 19.41 -6.49
C ARG A 63 0.40 19.38 -6.28
N PHE A 64 -0.10 18.41 -5.52
CA PHE A 64 -1.54 18.21 -5.37
C PHE A 64 -1.99 18.57 -3.95
N PRO A 65 -3.17 19.19 -3.81
CA PRO A 65 -3.75 19.39 -2.50
C PRO A 65 -4.06 18.04 -1.85
N LYS A 66 -4.13 18.02 -0.51
CA LYS A 66 -4.59 16.85 0.23
C LYS A 66 -5.91 16.34 -0.33
N PHE A 67 -6.09 15.03 -0.38
CA PHE A 67 -7.29 14.43 -0.94
C PHE A 67 -8.56 14.90 -0.21
N GLU A 68 -8.50 14.94 1.12
CA GLU A 68 -9.49 15.61 1.96
C GLU A 68 -9.25 17.12 1.98
N SER A 69 -9.73 17.78 0.93
CA SER A 69 -9.73 19.24 0.84
C SER A 69 -10.86 19.69 -0.09
N HIS A 70 -11.18 21.00 -0.09
CA HIS A 70 -12.14 21.59 -1.02
C HIS A 70 -13.52 20.89 -1.03
N GLY A 71 -14.04 20.57 0.16
CA GLY A 71 -15.33 19.89 0.30
C GLY A 71 -15.32 18.39 -0.03
N ARG A 72 -14.14 17.80 -0.28
CA ARG A 72 -13.99 16.35 -0.44
C ARG A 72 -13.68 15.73 0.92
N THR A 73 -14.36 14.62 1.21
CA THR A 73 -14.15 13.83 2.42
C THR A 73 -13.92 12.38 2.02
N ALA A 74 -12.83 11.80 2.49
CA ALA A 74 -12.59 10.38 2.33
C ALA A 74 -13.51 9.65 3.31
N LYS A 75 -14.51 8.95 2.78
CA LYS A 75 -15.37 8.09 3.59
C LYS A 75 -14.95 6.64 3.37
N GLN A 76 -14.95 5.87 4.45
CA GLN A 76 -14.92 4.43 4.34
C GLN A 76 -16.22 3.98 3.67
N GLY A 77 -16.11 3.09 2.68
CA GLY A 77 -17.28 2.43 2.09
C GLY A 77 -17.95 1.49 3.09
N LEU A 78 -18.93 0.72 2.64
CA LEU A 78 -19.59 -0.26 3.49
C LEU A 78 -18.59 -1.27 4.04
N ALA A 79 -18.34 -1.21 5.35
CA ALA A 79 -17.57 -2.20 6.08
C ALA A 79 -18.56 -3.15 6.76
N SER A 80 -18.80 -4.29 6.14
CA SER A 80 -19.50 -5.39 6.81
C SER A 80 -18.56 -5.88 7.92
N ALA A 81 -18.76 -5.41 9.15
CA ALA A 81 -17.91 -5.75 10.30
C ALA A 81 -18.04 -7.22 10.74
N ASP A 82 -18.90 -7.99 10.06
CA ASP A 82 -19.09 -9.43 10.24
C ASP A 82 -19.30 -10.11 8.88
N ASP A 83 -18.21 -10.49 8.24
CA ASP A 83 -18.25 -11.19 6.96
C ASP A 83 -18.98 -12.54 7.06
N GLY A 84 -18.88 -13.24 8.19
CA GLY A 84 -19.50 -14.55 8.38
C GLY A 84 -21.03 -14.48 8.41
N ARG A 85 -21.60 -13.36 8.86
CA ARG A 85 -23.04 -13.14 8.88
C ARG A 85 -23.58 -12.57 7.56
N PHE A 86 -22.86 -11.63 6.96
CA PHE A 86 -23.41 -10.82 5.87
C PHE A 86 -22.86 -11.14 4.48
N LEU A 87 -21.84 -11.99 4.37
CA LEU A 87 -21.21 -12.36 3.10
C LEU A 87 -21.49 -13.83 2.76
N ARG A 88 -21.99 -14.07 1.54
CA ARG A 88 -22.20 -15.42 0.99
C ARG A 88 -21.72 -15.45 -0.44
N VAL A 89 -21.21 -16.59 -0.89
CA VAL A 89 -20.88 -16.75 -2.33
C VAL A 89 -22.16 -16.96 -3.14
N TRP A 90 -22.13 -16.62 -4.43
CA TRP A 90 -23.35 -16.61 -5.26
C TRP A 90 -24.11 -17.94 -5.33
N TRP A 91 -23.43 -19.08 -5.09
CA TRP A 91 -24.06 -20.41 -5.06
C TRP A 91 -24.62 -20.83 -3.69
N GLU A 92 -24.31 -20.09 -2.62
CA GLU A 92 -24.87 -20.34 -1.28
C GLU A 92 -26.26 -19.73 -1.09
N VAL A 93 -26.65 -18.79 -1.97
CA VAL A 93 -27.94 -18.09 -1.88
C VAL A 93 -28.83 -18.56 -3.02
N MET A 94 -30.05 -18.97 -2.68
CA MET A 94 -31.06 -19.25 -3.70
C MET A 94 -31.45 -17.95 -4.40
N SER A 95 -31.55 -17.97 -5.73
CA SER A 95 -31.79 -16.80 -6.60
C SER A 95 -32.99 -15.93 -6.24
N ALA A 96 -33.92 -16.43 -5.42
CA ALA A 96 -35.12 -15.73 -4.99
C ALA A 96 -35.11 -15.27 -3.51
N SER A 97 -33.96 -15.33 -2.80
CA SER A 97 -33.89 -14.96 -1.38
C SER A 97 -33.97 -13.44 -1.21
N PRO A 98 -35.02 -12.89 -0.58
CA PRO A 98 -35.12 -11.45 -0.34
C PRO A 98 -34.01 -10.98 0.61
N GLY A 99 -33.40 -9.82 0.31
CA GLY A 99 -32.39 -9.19 1.16
C GLY A 99 -30.94 -9.48 0.77
N TRP A 100 -30.68 -10.41 -0.16
CA TRP A 100 -29.33 -10.66 -0.70
C TRP A 100 -29.12 -9.95 -2.03
N HIS A 101 -28.03 -9.18 -2.12
CA HIS A 101 -27.68 -8.41 -3.30
C HIS A 101 -26.25 -8.70 -3.77
N SER A 102 -26.03 -8.75 -5.07
CA SER A 102 -24.69 -8.95 -5.63
C SER A 102 -23.76 -7.80 -5.26
N PHE A 103 -22.60 -8.12 -4.69
CA PHE A 103 -21.59 -7.18 -4.24
C PHE A 103 -20.18 -7.64 -4.63
N ARG A 104 -19.30 -6.69 -4.96
CA ARG A 104 -17.88 -6.97 -5.24
C ARG A 104 -17.03 -6.55 -4.06
N LYS A 105 -16.47 -7.53 -3.34
CA LYS A 105 -15.50 -7.28 -2.28
C LYS A 105 -14.08 -7.34 -2.83
N LYS A 106 -13.29 -6.28 -2.64
CA LYS A 106 -11.90 -6.20 -3.10
C LYS A 106 -10.94 -7.22 -2.43
N ALA A 107 -11.30 -7.75 -1.26
CA ALA A 107 -10.39 -8.56 -0.44
C ALA A 107 -10.49 -10.08 -0.66
N ALA A 108 -11.50 -10.59 -1.38
CA ALA A 108 -11.67 -12.04 -1.53
C ALA A 108 -12.26 -12.40 -2.90
N LEU A 109 -11.42 -13.08 -3.69
CA LEU A 109 -11.71 -13.82 -4.93
C LEU A 109 -12.39 -13.07 -6.09
N ASN A 110 -11.91 -13.41 -7.29
CA ASN A 110 -12.47 -13.06 -8.59
C ASN A 110 -13.80 -13.81 -8.85
N ARG A 111 -14.70 -13.86 -7.86
CA ARG A 111 -16.00 -14.56 -7.88
C ARG A 111 -17.08 -13.59 -7.41
N SER A 112 -18.26 -13.68 -8.01
CA SER A 112 -19.43 -12.91 -7.58
C SER A 112 -19.82 -13.31 -6.15
N ILE A 113 -19.94 -12.33 -5.27
CA ILE A 113 -20.32 -12.51 -3.86
C ILE A 113 -21.65 -11.79 -3.65
N MET A 114 -22.44 -12.27 -2.71
CA MET A 114 -23.73 -11.70 -2.30
C MET A 114 -23.60 -11.12 -0.89
N LEU A 115 -24.22 -9.98 -0.68
CA LEU A 115 -24.23 -9.23 0.56
C LEU A 115 -25.67 -9.00 1.02
N MET A 116 -25.92 -9.22 2.31
CA MET A 116 -27.23 -8.99 2.91
C MET A 116 -27.35 -7.55 3.42
N PHE A 117 -28.36 -6.81 2.97
CA PHE A 117 -28.72 -5.51 3.53
C PHE A 117 -29.90 -5.71 4.49
N THR A 118 -29.73 -5.33 5.76
CA THR A 118 -30.78 -5.32 6.79
C THR A 118 -31.26 -3.91 7.05
#